data_AF-A0A1B6HGI9-F1
#
_entry.id   AF-A0A1B6HGI9-F1
#
_cell.length_a   1.000
_cell.length_b   1.000
_cell.length_c   1.000
_cell.angle_alpha   90.00
_cell.angle_beta   90.00
_cell.angle_gamma   90.00
#
_symmetry.space_group_name_H-M   'P 1'
#
loop_
_entity.id
_entity.type
_entity.pdbx_description
1 polymer ?
#
loop_
_entity_poly.entity_id
_entity_poly.type
_entity_poly.pdbx_seq_one_letter_code
_entity_poly.pdbx_strand_id
1 'polypeptide(L)'
;MKFRAKMSEVFCMRTLSSIVSTISKLTKLCVLRLSKDYFYFIVLEESALPLRTSVWCMMQQAHFFNEYKLVGPPEDESEIYLELSPDLLASSLSSLRVNVSAAKTMKIKLTHKDTPRLTLEIELPTQTSQSRLCMHEVPVHVIPHRRWGDYAEPPTLDPDISIEMPNLKILRNITERLKKLHNYLNVVASSEGRLTLN
;
A
#
# COMPACT_ATOMS: atom_id res chain seq x y z
N MET A 1 -15.76 9.04 -12.80
CA MET A 1 -14.86 7.97 -12.33
C MET A 1 -15.63 6.98 -11.46
N LYS A 2 -15.41 5.68 -11.65
CA LYS A 2 -16.02 4.62 -10.82
C LYS A 2 -14.96 3.56 -10.56
N PHE A 3 -14.85 3.11 -9.31
CA PHE A 3 -13.97 2.01 -8.94
C PHE A 3 -14.74 1.05 -8.02
N ARG A 4 -14.65 -0.24 -8.33
CA ARG A 4 -15.18 -1.32 -7.50
C ARG A 4 -14.30 -2.54 -7.64
N ALA A 5 -13.78 -3.04 -6.53
CA ALA A 5 -13.05 -4.29 -6.46
C ALA A 5 -13.61 -5.21 -5.36
N LYS A 6 -13.48 -6.53 -5.52
CA LYS A 6 -13.93 -7.53 -4.54
C LYS A 6 -12.89 -8.63 -4.39
N MET A 7 -12.65 -9.03 -3.15
CA MET A 7 -11.76 -10.11 -2.73
C MET A 7 -12.59 -11.16 -1.97
N SER A 8 -12.43 -12.44 -2.31
CA SER A 8 -12.97 -13.55 -1.51
C SER A 8 -11.89 -14.31 -0.73
N GLU A 9 -10.64 -14.25 -1.18
CA GLU A 9 -9.55 -15.01 -0.60
C GLU A 9 -9.00 -14.37 0.68
N VAL A 10 -9.05 -15.12 1.79
CA VAL A 10 -8.57 -14.68 3.11
C VAL A 10 -7.09 -14.32 3.09
N PHE A 11 -6.30 -15.09 2.34
CA PHE A 11 -4.87 -14.83 2.18
C PHE A 11 -4.63 -13.45 1.56
N CYS A 12 -5.30 -13.14 0.45
CA CYS A 12 -5.14 -11.86 -0.24
C CYS A 12 -5.60 -10.68 0.65
N MET A 13 -6.70 -10.85 1.39
CA MET A 13 -7.18 -9.84 2.35
C MET A 13 -6.15 -9.56 3.45
N ARG A 14 -5.55 -10.60 4.03
CA ARG A 14 -4.51 -10.48 5.06
C ARG A 14 -3.21 -9.85 4.52
N THR A 15 -2.82 -10.24 3.31
CA THR A 15 -1.64 -9.69 2.64
C THR A 15 -1.82 -8.19 2.39
N LEU A 16 -2.97 -7.78 1.85
CA LEU A 16 -3.28 -6.36 1.64
C LEU A 16 -3.28 -5.57 2.97
N SER A 17 -3.91 -6.10 4.02
CA SER A 17 -3.90 -5.48 5.36
C SER A 17 -2.47 -5.32 5.91
N SER A 18 -1.60 -6.31 5.67
CA SER A 18 -0.20 -6.28 6.10
C SER A 18 0.64 -5.26 5.33
N ILE A 19 0.43 -5.15 4.02
CA ILE A 19 1.08 -4.15 3.15
C ILE A 19 0.66 -2.74 3.58
N VAL A 20 -0.64 -2.48 3.69
CA VAL A 20 -1.17 -1.17 4.08
C VAL A 20 -0.65 -0.75 5.46
N SER A 21 -0.61 -1.67 6.43
CA SER A 21 -0.07 -1.34 7.74
C SER A 21 1.46 -1.17 7.76
N THR A 22 2.18 -1.71 6.79
CA THR A 22 3.62 -1.45 6.66
C THR A 22 3.80 -0.03 6.13
N ILE A 23 3.04 0.35 5.10
CA ILE A 23 3.03 1.70 4.52
C ILE A 23 2.60 2.75 5.55
N SER A 24 1.62 2.44 6.40
CA SER A 24 1.14 3.37 7.44
C SER A 24 2.22 3.72 8.48
N LYS A 25 3.23 2.86 8.66
CA LYS A 25 4.38 3.14 9.54
C LYS A 25 5.47 3.97 8.86
N LEU A 26 5.42 4.09 7.54
CA LEU A 26 6.43 4.79 6.74
C LEU A 26 6.03 6.23 6.45
N THR A 27 4.73 6.51 6.25
CA THR A 27 4.23 7.82 5.85
C THR A 27 2.83 8.11 6.40
N LYS A 28 2.50 9.40 6.53
CA LYS A 28 1.16 9.89 6.88
C LYS A 28 0.22 9.98 5.67
N LEU A 29 0.78 10.13 4.47
CA LEU A 29 0.07 10.26 3.20
C LEU A 29 0.69 9.35 2.14
N CYS A 30 -0.15 8.67 1.36
CA CYS A 30 0.28 7.89 0.21
C CYS A 30 -0.66 8.08 -0.98
N VAL A 31 -0.14 7.79 -2.17
CA VAL A 31 -0.92 7.81 -3.40
C VAL A 31 -1.20 6.38 -3.84
N LEU A 32 -2.49 6.09 -3.98
CA LEU A 32 -3.03 4.87 -4.55
C LEU A 32 -3.30 5.11 -6.03
N ARG A 33 -2.49 4.49 -6.90
CA ARG A 33 -2.73 4.46 -8.35
C ARG A 33 -3.47 3.17 -8.69
N LEU A 34 -4.64 3.31 -9.30
CA LEU A 34 -5.47 2.22 -9.78
C LEU A 34 -5.37 2.18 -11.30
N SER A 35 -4.96 1.04 -11.85
CA SER A 35 -4.91 0.76 -13.28
C SER A 35 -5.62 -0.57 -13.59
N LYS A 36 -5.78 -0.92 -14.87
CA LYS A 36 -6.51 -2.13 -15.29
C LYS A 36 -5.83 -3.44 -14.83
N ASP A 37 -4.50 -3.45 -14.83
CA ASP A 37 -3.70 -4.65 -14.56
C ASP A 37 -3.03 -4.63 -13.17
N TYR A 38 -2.75 -3.44 -12.66
CA TYR A 38 -2.01 -3.23 -11.44
C TYR A 38 -2.66 -2.18 -10.55
N PHE A 39 -2.41 -2.31 -9.25
CA PHE A 39 -2.63 -1.23 -8.31
C PHE A 39 -1.33 -0.96 -7.56
N TYR A 40 -1.05 0.32 -7.32
CA TYR A 40 0.20 0.78 -6.76
C TYR A 40 -0.05 1.59 -5.49
N PHE A 41 0.80 1.38 -4.49
CA PHE A 41 0.99 2.37 -3.44
C PHE A 41 2.31 3.09 -3.68
N ILE A 42 2.23 4.40 -3.82
CA ILE A 42 3.34 5.30 -4.08
C ILE A 42 3.50 6.17 -2.85
N VAL A 43 4.69 6.13 -2.25
CA VAL A 43 5.08 7.00 -1.15
C VAL A 43 6.19 7.91 -1.64
N LEU A 44 5.93 9.20 -1.54
CA LEU A 44 6.89 10.24 -1.86
C LEU A 44 7.59 10.69 -0.58
N GLU A 45 8.87 11.00 -0.69
CA GLU A 45 9.66 11.54 0.41
C GLU A 45 9.40 13.04 0.57
N GLU A 46 8.70 13.42 1.64
CA GLU A 46 8.31 14.82 1.92
C GLU A 46 9.52 15.76 2.11
N SER A 47 10.66 15.22 2.55
CA SER A 47 11.88 15.99 2.83
C SER A 47 12.81 16.18 1.63
N ALA A 48 12.58 15.47 0.51
CA ALA A 48 13.44 15.53 -0.66
C ALA A 48 12.96 16.59 -1.66
N LEU A 49 13.87 17.47 -2.07
CA LEU A 49 13.68 18.39 -3.19
C LEU A 49 14.73 18.06 -4.27
N PRO A 50 14.34 17.54 -5.45
CA PRO A 50 12.97 17.25 -5.92
C PRO A 50 12.33 16.06 -5.19
N LEU A 51 10.99 15.95 -5.28
CA LEU A 51 10.23 14.81 -4.76
C LEU A 51 10.83 13.49 -5.26
N ARG A 52 11.20 12.61 -4.32
CA ARG A 52 11.70 11.27 -4.64
C ARG A 52 10.69 10.22 -4.19
N THR A 53 10.49 9.21 -5.02
CA THR A 53 9.73 8.03 -4.62
C THR A 53 10.54 7.24 -3.61
N SER A 54 10.06 7.20 -2.36
CA SER A 54 10.66 6.41 -1.29
C SER A 54 10.19 4.95 -1.37
N VAL A 55 8.90 4.75 -1.67
CA VAL A 55 8.31 3.41 -1.79
C VAL A 55 7.48 3.33 -3.06
N TRP A 56 7.79 2.35 -3.89
CA TRP A 56 6.99 1.94 -5.04
C TRP A 56 6.50 0.51 -4.83
N CYS A 57 5.25 0.35 -4.41
CA CYS A 57 4.66 -0.96 -4.18
C CYS A 57 3.69 -1.28 -5.31
N MET A 58 4.08 -2.19 -6.21
CA MET A 58 3.25 -2.67 -7.32
C MET A 58 2.63 -4.03 -7.00
N MET A 59 1.33 -4.17 -7.24
CA MET A 59 0.62 -5.44 -7.08
C MET A 59 -0.29 -5.70 -8.28
N GLN A 60 -0.26 -6.92 -8.80
CA GLN A 60 -1.13 -7.34 -9.90
C GLN A 60 -2.55 -7.55 -9.40
N GLN A 61 -3.51 -6.83 -9.97
CA GLN A 61 -4.89 -6.83 -9.47
C GLN A 61 -5.53 -8.22 -9.57
N ALA A 62 -5.21 -8.97 -10.63
CA ALA A 62 -5.74 -10.31 -10.89
C ALA A 62 -5.42 -11.34 -9.80
N HIS A 63 -4.36 -11.13 -9.00
CA HIS A 63 -3.99 -12.03 -7.89
C HIS A 63 -4.77 -11.72 -6.60
N PHE A 64 -5.32 -10.51 -6.49
CA PHE A 64 -6.00 -10.05 -5.27
C PHE A 64 -7.52 -10.02 -5.42
N PHE A 65 -8.03 -9.66 -6.59
CA PHE A 65 -9.44 -9.34 -6.79
C PHE A 65 -10.12 -10.32 -7.75
N ASN A 66 -11.27 -10.85 -7.34
CA ASN A 66 -12.13 -11.69 -8.18
C ASN A 66 -13.02 -10.85 -9.10
N GLU A 67 -13.42 -9.66 -8.65
CA GLU A 67 -14.13 -8.67 -9.46
C GLU A 67 -13.32 -7.38 -9.40
N TYR A 68 -12.96 -6.81 -10.54
CA TYR A 68 -12.26 -5.52 -10.63
C TYR A 68 -12.89 -4.70 -11.74
N LYS A 69 -13.48 -3.56 -11.39
CA LYS A 69 -14.12 -2.61 -12.31
C LYS A 69 -13.55 -1.23 -12.05
N LEU A 70 -12.91 -0.67 -13.07
CA LEU A 70 -12.27 0.63 -13.03
C LEU A 70 -12.72 1.42 -14.25
N VAL A 71 -13.21 2.64 -14.01
CA VAL A 71 -13.58 3.61 -15.04
C VAL A 71 -12.95 4.94 -14.63
N GLY A 72 -11.78 5.23 -15.20
CA GLY A 72 -11.02 6.47 -15.00
C GLY A 72 -11.29 7.49 -16.11
N PRO A 73 -11.01 8.80 -15.88
CA PRO A 73 -10.94 9.81 -16.93
C PRO A 73 -9.48 10.06 -17.37
N PRO A 74 -9.13 10.02 -18.68
CA PRO A 74 -9.94 9.71 -19.87
C PRO A 74 -10.34 8.22 -19.96
N GLU A 75 -11.46 7.91 -20.64
CA GLU A 75 -12.00 6.54 -20.72
C GLU A 75 -11.00 5.53 -21.30
N ASP A 76 -10.11 5.99 -22.18
CA ASP A 76 -9.15 5.13 -22.89
C ASP A 76 -8.06 4.53 -21.97
N GLU A 77 -7.44 5.36 -21.13
CA GLU A 77 -6.38 4.90 -20.20
C GLU A 77 -6.96 4.23 -18.94
N SER A 78 -8.15 4.66 -18.50
CA SER A 78 -8.84 4.18 -17.29
C SER A 78 -7.93 4.07 -16.05
N GLU A 79 -7.10 5.08 -15.77
CA GLU A 79 -6.36 5.16 -14.51
C GLU A 79 -7.03 6.10 -13.51
N ILE A 80 -6.82 5.87 -12.22
CA ILE A 80 -7.28 6.77 -11.16
C ILE A 80 -6.18 6.90 -10.10
N TYR A 81 -5.81 8.14 -9.80
CA TYR A 81 -4.86 8.47 -8.74
C TYR A 81 -5.61 9.06 -7.54
N LEU A 82 -5.45 8.43 -6.39
CA LEU A 82 -6.09 8.83 -5.14
C LEU A 82 -5.03 9.07 -4.07
N GLU A 83 -5.03 10.24 -3.45
CA GLU A 83 -4.25 10.49 -2.25
C GLU A 83 -5.10 10.13 -1.02
N LEU A 84 -4.50 9.40 -0.07
CA LEU A 84 -5.18 8.98 1.15
C LEU A 84 -4.21 8.83 2.31
N SER A 85 -4.75 8.80 3.53
CA SER A 85 -3.95 8.45 4.72
C SER A 85 -3.90 6.93 4.90
N PRO A 86 -2.71 6.30 4.81
CA PRO A 86 -2.59 4.87 5.02
C PRO A 86 -2.89 4.43 6.47
N ASP A 87 -2.83 5.34 7.46
CA ASP A 87 -3.25 5.07 8.84
C ASP A 87 -4.78 4.84 8.95
N LEU A 88 -5.57 5.68 8.27
CA LEU A 88 -7.02 5.50 8.20
C LEU A 88 -7.39 4.22 7.44
N LEU A 89 -6.63 3.91 6.39
CA LEU A 89 -6.81 2.66 5.65
C LEU A 89 -6.44 1.43 6.50
N ALA A 90 -5.31 1.48 7.21
CA ALA A 90 -4.85 0.40 8.08
C ALA A 90 -5.81 0.14 9.24
N SER A 91 -6.33 1.21 9.87
CA SER A 91 -7.31 1.09 10.95
C SER A 91 -8.63 0.48 10.48
N SER A 92 -9.10 0.84 9.28
CA SER A 92 -10.27 0.24 8.64
C SER A 92 -10.09 -1.26 8.34
N LEU A 93 -8.86 -1.68 8.07
CA LEU A 93 -8.49 -3.08 7.81
C LEU A 93 -8.07 -3.86 9.07
N SER A 94 -8.13 -3.24 10.25
CA SER A 94 -7.75 -3.89 11.52
C SER A 94 -8.65 -5.08 11.87
N SER A 95 -9.91 -5.04 11.44
CA SER A 95 -10.86 -6.15 11.57
C SER A 95 -10.41 -7.43 10.85
N LEU A 96 -9.59 -7.32 9.79
CA LEU A 96 -9.00 -8.45 9.06
C LEU A 96 -7.79 -9.05 9.76
N ARG A 97 -7.16 -8.31 10.69
CA ARG A 97 -5.97 -8.73 11.43
C ARG A 97 -6.29 -9.59 12.64
N VAL A 98 -7.44 -9.37 13.26
CA VAL A 98 -7.83 -10.08 14.48
C VAL A 98 -8.32 -11.47 14.08
N ASN A 99 -7.59 -12.51 14.51
CA ASN A 99 -7.79 -13.94 14.21
C ASN A 99 -9.15 -14.54 14.66
N VAL A 100 -10.15 -13.72 14.98
CA VAL A 100 -11.41 -14.17 15.61
C VAL A 100 -12.49 -14.53 14.58
N SER A 101 -12.38 -14.08 13.33
CA SER A 101 -13.24 -14.52 12.24
C SER A 101 -12.57 -14.20 10.89
N ALA A 102 -12.11 -15.21 10.16
CA ALA A 102 -11.61 -15.01 8.79
C ALA A 102 -12.71 -14.36 7.94
N ALA A 103 -12.50 -13.13 7.49
CA ALA A 103 -13.47 -12.44 6.66
C ALA A 103 -13.82 -13.29 5.43
N LYS A 104 -15.10 -13.32 5.08
CA LYS A 104 -15.61 -14.12 3.97
C LYS A 104 -15.42 -13.39 2.65
N THR A 105 -15.74 -12.10 2.62
CA THR A 105 -15.55 -11.26 1.46
C THR A 105 -15.19 -9.83 1.86
N MET A 106 -14.44 -9.14 1.00
CA MET A 106 -14.14 -7.72 1.13
C MET A 106 -14.42 -7.02 -0.20
N LYS A 107 -15.13 -5.89 -0.16
CA LYS A 107 -15.35 -5.04 -1.33
C LYS A 107 -14.79 -3.65 -1.07
N ILE A 108 -14.15 -3.09 -2.08
CA ILE A 108 -13.59 -1.75 -2.08
C ILE A 108 -14.34 -0.97 -3.15
N LYS A 109 -14.90 0.19 -2.81
CA LYS A 109 -15.65 1.04 -3.74
C LYS A 109 -15.23 2.48 -3.58
N LEU A 110 -15.05 3.19 -4.69
CA LEU A 110 -14.95 4.63 -4.69
C LEU A 110 -16.36 5.22 -4.72
N THR A 111 -16.73 5.95 -3.68
CA THR A 111 -18.02 6.63 -3.55
C THR A 111 -17.83 8.14 -3.56
N HIS A 112 -18.82 8.85 -4.10
CA HIS A 112 -18.81 10.30 -4.21
C HIS A 112 -20.17 10.81 -3.77
N LYS A 113 -20.33 10.99 -2.45
CA LYS A 113 -21.49 11.68 -1.87
C LYS A 113 -21.19 13.18 -1.86
N ASP A 114 -20.68 13.71 -0.75
CA ASP A 114 -20.23 15.11 -0.66
C ASP A 114 -18.71 15.26 -0.87
N THR A 115 -17.96 14.24 -0.46
CA THR A 115 -16.51 14.14 -0.60
C THR A 115 -16.13 12.76 -1.15
N PRO A 116 -15.10 12.64 -1.99
CA PRO A 116 -14.66 11.35 -2.48
C PRO A 116 -14.14 10.48 -1.32
N ARG A 117 -14.66 9.26 -1.22
CA ARG A 117 -14.35 8.31 -0.14
C ARG A 117 -14.13 6.91 -0.69
N LEU A 118 -13.19 6.20 -0.11
CA LEU A 118 -12.99 4.78 -0.34
C LEU A 118 -13.79 4.01 0.70
N THR A 119 -14.89 3.41 0.28
CA THR A 119 -15.77 2.58 1.12
C THR A 119 -15.28 1.14 1.10
N LEU A 120 -14.99 0.59 2.27
CA LEU A 120 -14.59 -0.79 2.50
C LEU A 120 -15.75 -1.54 3.16
N GLU A 121 -16.30 -2.53 2.46
CA GLU A 121 -17.34 -3.43 2.98
C GLU A 121 -16.70 -4.80 3.28
N ILE A 122 -16.61 -5.17 4.55
CA ILE A 122 -15.99 -6.41 5.02
C ILE A 122 -17.07 -7.30 5.63
N GLU A 123 -17.28 -8.47 5.05
CA GLU A 123 -18.20 -9.48 5.55
C GLU A 123 -17.47 -10.44 6.49
N LEU A 124 -17.85 -10.43 7.76
CA LEU A 124 -17.28 -11.26 8.81
C LEU A 124 -18.25 -12.41 9.17
N PRO A 125 -17.79 -13.66 9.23
CA PRO A 125 -18.61 -14.75 9.75
C PRO A 125 -18.81 -14.59 11.26
N THR A 126 -19.98 -14.96 11.77
CA THR A 126 -20.21 -15.05 13.21
C THR A 126 -20.57 -16.47 13.63
N GLN A 127 -20.47 -16.77 14.93
CA GLN A 127 -20.77 -18.10 15.47
C GLN A 127 -22.26 -18.44 15.41
N THR A 128 -23.13 -17.43 15.35
CA THR A 128 -24.53 -17.61 14.96
C THR A 128 -24.58 -17.47 13.44
N SER A 129 -25.38 -18.25 12.71
CA SER A 129 -25.36 -18.35 11.23
C SER A 129 -25.62 -17.05 10.43
N GLN A 130 -25.57 -15.87 11.05
CA GLN A 130 -25.68 -14.54 10.44
C GLN A 130 -24.29 -13.95 10.19
N SER A 131 -24.06 -13.42 8.98
CA SER A 131 -22.87 -12.66 8.64
C SER A 131 -22.97 -11.22 9.16
N ARG A 132 -21.90 -10.68 9.76
CA ARG A 132 -21.79 -9.26 10.09
C ARG A 132 -21.14 -8.52 8.93
N LEU A 133 -21.74 -7.40 8.51
CA LEU A 133 -21.16 -6.50 7.53
C LEU A 133 -20.54 -5.30 8.25
N CYS A 134 -19.23 -5.14 8.14
CA CYS A 134 -18.51 -3.98 8.65
C CYS A 134 -18.22 -3.03 7.50
N MET A 135 -18.67 -1.78 7.62
CA MET A 135 -18.48 -0.75 6.61
C MET A 135 -17.57 0.34 7.16
N HIS A 136 -16.48 0.62 6.46
CA HIS A 136 -15.58 1.73 6.78
C HIS A 136 -15.49 2.68 5.59
N GLU A 137 -15.37 3.97 5.87
CA GLU A 137 -15.19 4.99 4.85
C GLU A 137 -13.88 5.73 5.11
N VAL A 138 -12.96 5.68 4.15
CA VAL A 138 -11.68 6.39 4.22
C VAL A 138 -11.78 7.61 3.29
N PRO A 139 -11.58 8.85 3.79
CA PRO A 139 -11.54 10.03 2.93
C PRO A 139 -10.36 9.93 1.96
N VAL A 140 -10.59 10.26 0.70
CA VAL A 140 -9.55 10.29 -0.33
C VAL A 140 -9.60 11.62 -1.07
N HIS A 141 -8.47 12.07 -1.59
CA HIS A 141 -8.39 13.21 -2.50
C HIS A 141 -8.06 12.71 -3.90
N VAL A 142 -8.85 13.13 -4.89
CA VAL A 142 -8.65 12.70 -6.28
C VAL A 142 -7.60 13.59 -6.90
N ILE A 143 -6.51 12.99 -7.39
CA ILE A 143 -5.42 13.73 -8.01
C ILE A 143 -5.80 14.04 -9.46
N PRO A 144 -5.83 15.32 -9.87
CA PRO A 144 -6.10 15.71 -11.25
C PRO A 144 -5.05 15.17 -12.21
N HIS A 145 -5.47 14.80 -13.42
CA HIS A 145 -4.62 14.23 -14.47
C HIS A 145 -3.34 15.03 -14.76
N ARG A 146 -3.39 16.36 -14.65
CA ARG A 146 -2.23 17.25 -14.84
C ARG A 146 -1.05 16.96 -13.90
N ARG A 147 -1.31 16.36 -12.73
CA ARG A 147 -0.29 16.02 -11.72
C ARG A 147 0.12 14.55 -11.76
N TRP A 148 -0.41 13.74 -12.68
CA TRP A 148 -0.08 12.31 -12.72
C TRP A 148 1.40 12.06 -13.06
N GLY A 149 2.03 12.98 -13.81
CA GLY A 149 3.46 12.92 -14.12
C GLY A 149 4.37 12.95 -12.89
N ASP A 150 3.92 13.55 -11.78
CA ASP A 150 4.69 13.60 -10.53
C ASP A 150 4.80 12.23 -9.85
N TYR A 151 3.98 11.26 -10.28
CA TYR A 151 3.88 9.91 -9.72
C TYR A 151 4.29 8.84 -10.74
N ALA A 152 5.16 9.21 -11.69
CA ALA A 152 5.74 8.28 -12.64
C ALA A 152 6.62 7.23 -11.93
N GLU A 153 6.77 6.08 -12.57
CA GLU A 153 7.65 5.02 -12.08
C GLU A 153 9.09 5.55 -11.98
N PRO A 154 9.77 5.34 -10.84
CA PRO A 154 11.16 5.76 -10.72
C PRO A 154 12.04 5.03 -11.75
N PRO A 155 13.00 5.71 -12.38
CA PRO A 155 13.89 5.08 -13.34
C PRO A 155 14.67 3.96 -12.67
N THR A 156 14.85 2.86 -13.39
CA THR A 156 15.71 1.77 -12.95
C THR A 156 17.16 2.27 -12.96
N LEU A 157 17.83 2.19 -11.82
CA LEU A 157 19.25 2.53 -11.70
C LEU A 157 20.06 1.22 -11.75
N ASP A 158 21.09 1.19 -12.58
CA ASP A 158 22.05 0.08 -12.59
C ASP A 158 22.90 0.18 -11.31
N PRO A 159 22.86 -0.81 -10.40
CA PRO A 159 23.61 -0.75 -9.16
C PRO A 159 25.09 -1.07 -9.42
N ASP A 160 25.99 -0.34 -8.76
CA ASP A 160 27.43 -0.65 -8.79
C ASP A 160 27.72 -2.03 -8.17
N ILE A 161 26.98 -2.39 -7.12
CA ILE A 161 27.09 -3.66 -6.40
C ILE A 161 25.68 -4.12 -6.01
N SER A 162 25.36 -5.39 -6.29
CA SER A 162 24.14 -6.06 -5.82
C SER A 162 24.50 -7.15 -4.82
N ILE A 163 23.81 -7.17 -3.69
CA ILE A 163 24.03 -8.13 -2.60
C ILE A 163 22.69 -8.65 -2.09
N GLU A 164 22.64 -9.94 -1.75
CA GLU A 164 21.46 -10.51 -1.09
C GLU A 164 21.33 -9.97 0.33
N MET A 165 20.15 -9.43 0.64
CA MET A 165 19.87 -8.90 1.98
C MET A 165 19.83 -10.03 3.01
N PRO A 166 20.52 -9.89 4.15
CA PRO A 166 20.37 -10.81 5.26
C PRO A 166 18.98 -10.69 5.88
N ASN A 167 18.68 -11.52 6.87
CA ASN A 167 17.39 -11.49 7.54
C ASN A 167 17.07 -10.09 8.10
N LEU A 168 16.03 -9.45 7.54
CA LEU A 168 15.62 -8.08 7.88
C LEU A 168 15.29 -7.90 9.36
N LYS A 169 14.92 -8.97 10.09
CA LYS A 169 14.70 -8.90 11.55
C LYS A 169 16.00 -8.70 12.32
N ILE A 170 17.07 -9.38 11.89
CA ILE A 170 18.40 -9.23 12.49
C ILE A 170 18.92 -7.82 12.18
N LEU A 171 18.82 -7.41 10.92
CA LEU A 171 19.20 -6.07 10.47
C LEU A 171 18.50 -4.99 11.31
N ARG A 172 17.17 -5.08 11.45
CA ARG A 172 16.38 -4.16 12.27
C ARG A 172 16.89 -4.08 13.72
N ASN A 173 17.17 -5.22 14.35
CA ASN A 173 17.66 -5.23 15.73
C ASN A 173 19.03 -4.55 15.88
N ILE A 174 19.92 -4.72 14.90
CA ILE A 174 21.23 -4.05 14.88
C ILE A 174 21.06 -2.55 14.66
N THR A 175 20.27 -2.14 13.67
CA THR A 175 20.03 -0.71 13.37
C THR A 175 19.38 0.02 14.54
N GLU A 176 18.46 -0.60 15.27
CA GLU A 176 17.84 -0.01 16.47
C GLU A 176 18.84 0.20 17.63
N ARG A 177 19.89 -0.64 17.72
CA ARG A 177 20.97 -0.46 18.70
C ARG A 177 21.93 0.64 18.26
N LEU A 178 22.32 0.66 16.98
CA LEU A 178 23.23 1.66 16.41
C LEU A 178 22.63 3.06 16.43
N LYS A 179 21.32 3.18 16.16
CA LYS A 179 20.58 4.45 16.25
C LYS A 179 20.67 5.12 17.62
N LYS A 180 20.87 4.35 18.70
CA LYS A 180 21.05 4.90 20.06
C LYS A 180 22.42 5.52 20.28
N LEU A 181 23.41 5.14 19.47
CA LEU A 181 24.79 5.63 19.58
C LEU A 181 24.99 6.87 18.73
N HIS A 182 24.60 6.81 17.45
CA HIS A 182 24.80 7.88 16.48
C HIS A 182 23.60 8.04 15.55
N ASN A 183 23.41 9.26 15.03
CA ASN A 183 22.35 9.60 14.07
C ASN A 183 22.70 9.25 12.62
N TYR A 184 23.94 8.83 12.37
CA TYR A 184 24.43 8.46 11.05
C TYR A 184 24.81 6.97 11.07
N LEU A 185 24.53 6.29 9.96
CA LEU A 185 24.86 4.89 9.77
C LEU A 185 25.55 4.75 8.41
N ASN A 186 26.77 4.24 8.42
CA ASN A 186 27.51 3.94 7.20
C ASN A 186 27.23 2.51 6.77
N VAL A 187 26.64 2.35 5.60
CA VAL A 187 26.34 1.04 5.00
C VAL A 187 27.36 0.77 3.91
N VAL A 188 28.15 -0.29 4.07
CA VAL A 188 29.19 -0.69 3.11
C VAL A 188 28.88 -2.09 2.61
N ALA A 189 28.80 -2.26 1.29
CA ALA A 189 28.66 -3.55 0.64
C ALA A 189 29.94 -3.89 -0.15
N SER A 190 30.39 -5.14 -0.05
CA SER A 190 31.54 -5.66 -0.80
C SER A 190 31.10 -6.66 -1.86
N SER A 191 31.85 -6.76 -2.96
CA SER A 191 31.67 -7.77 -4.02
C SER A 191 31.84 -9.22 -3.51
N GLU A 192 32.40 -9.40 -2.31
CA GLU A 192 32.48 -10.70 -1.63
C GLU A 192 31.16 -11.12 -0.95
N GLY A 193 30.09 -10.32 -1.06
CA GLY A 193 28.82 -10.61 -0.38
C GLY A 193 28.82 -10.24 1.10
N ARG A 194 29.67 -9.29 1.52
CA ARG A 194 29.70 -8.78 2.90
C ARG A 194 28.98 -7.43 2.99
N LEU A 195 28.02 -7.34 3.92
CA LEU A 195 27.35 -6.10 4.31
C LEU A 195 27.84 -5.66 5.69
N THR A 196 28.41 -4.47 5.79
CA THR A 196 28.92 -3.88 7.03
C THR A 196 28.14 -2.61 7.37
N LEU A 197 27.80 -2.45 8.65
CA LEU A 197 27.01 -1.35 9.19
C LEU A 197 27.85 -0.70 10.31
N ASN A 198 28.36 0.51 10.09
CA ASN A 198 29.24 1.24 11.00
C ASN A 198 28.61 2.53 11.52
#